data_AF-B7PYG2-F1
#
_entry.id   AF-B7PYG2-F1
#
_cell.length_a   1.000
_cell.length_b   1.000
_cell.length_c   1.000
_cell.angle_alpha   90.00
_cell.angle_beta   90.00
_cell.angle_gamma   90.00
#
_symmetry.space_group_name_H-M   'P 1'
#
loop_
_entity.id
_entity.type
_entity.pdbx_description
1 polymer ?
#
loop_
_entity_poly.entity_id
_entity_poly.type
_entity_poly.pdbx_seq_one_letter_code
_entity_poly.pdbx_strand_id
1 'polypeptide(L)'
;MVNGVKKSQCVFDSFKFLLSVPVALELRHHAMLLHLKSKFGELYSEVSESDLLSVKEVWKNLVGSPFSKHFSATFDTSSSFQVSITLPSPSAEAECAFLLEAYPGSFPNRKQRKSQCREVFTRHAVSDALRRMPDGDFTK
;
A
#
# COMPACT_ATOMS: atom_id res chain seq x y z
N MET A 1 1.10 15.46 -10.70
CA MET A 1 -0.03 15.76 -9.80
C MET A 1 -0.56 17.18 -9.98
N VAL A 2 0.15 18.24 -9.54
CA VAL A 2 -0.32 19.65 -9.61
C VAL A 2 -0.81 20.06 -11.00
N ASN A 3 -0.02 19.80 -12.05
CA ASN A 3 -0.42 20.11 -13.43
C ASN A 3 -1.68 19.36 -13.87
N GLY A 4 -1.89 18.12 -13.39
CA GLY A 4 -3.10 17.35 -13.69
C GLY A 4 -4.34 18.00 -13.09
N VAL A 5 -4.24 18.49 -11.85
CA VAL A 5 -5.33 19.20 -11.16
C VAL A 5 -5.61 20.56 -11.79
N LYS A 6 -4.57 21.33 -12.15
CA LYS A 6 -4.76 22.61 -12.86
C LYS A 6 -5.44 22.43 -14.21
N LYS A 7 -5.10 21.37 -14.94
CA LYS A 7 -5.73 21.04 -16.23
C LYS A 7 -7.17 20.60 -16.12
N SER A 8 -7.60 20.05 -14.97
CA SER A 8 -9.01 19.66 -14.78
C SER A 8 -9.95 20.85 -14.63
N GLN A 9 -9.40 22.04 -14.33
CA GLN A 9 -10.16 23.29 -14.14
C GLN A 9 -11.29 23.18 -13.10
N CYS A 10 -11.20 22.20 -12.20
CA CYS A 10 -12.19 22.01 -11.16
C CYS A 10 -12.00 23.08 -10.07
N VAL A 11 -13.12 23.56 -9.53
CA VAL A 11 -13.14 24.39 -8.33
C VAL A 11 -13.43 23.50 -7.13
N PHE A 12 -12.63 23.63 -6.08
CA PHE A 12 -12.75 22.85 -4.86
C PHE A 12 -12.17 23.62 -3.68
N ASP A 13 -12.75 23.46 -2.50
CA ASP A 13 -12.32 24.04 -1.22
C ASP A 13 -11.67 22.99 -0.30
N SER A 14 -11.89 21.71 -0.61
CA SER A 14 -11.42 20.53 0.09
C SER A 14 -11.04 19.44 -0.90
N PHE A 15 -10.19 18.50 -0.48
CA PHE A 15 -9.78 17.38 -1.33
C PHE A 15 -9.41 16.14 -0.51
N LYS A 16 -9.53 14.96 -1.14
CA LYS A 16 -8.97 13.70 -0.63
C LYS A 16 -8.01 13.07 -1.64
N PHE A 17 -6.99 12.38 -1.11
CA PHE A 17 -6.09 11.57 -1.92
C PHE A 17 -6.54 10.12 -2.01
N LEU A 18 -6.75 9.64 -3.24
CA LEU A 18 -6.79 8.21 -3.53
C LEU A 18 -5.44 7.79 -4.09
N LEU A 19 -4.58 7.29 -3.20
CA LEU A 19 -3.29 6.73 -3.59
C LEU A 19 -3.42 5.21 -3.79
N SER A 20 -3.13 4.75 -5.00
CA SER A 20 -2.93 3.35 -5.38
C SER A 20 -1.43 3.09 -5.48
N VAL A 21 -0.93 2.17 -4.66
CA VAL A 21 0.49 1.81 -4.60
C VAL A 21 0.68 0.34 -4.97
N PRO A 22 1.86 -0.06 -5.47
CA PRO A 22 2.21 -1.46 -5.70
C PRO A 22 1.93 -2.34 -4.48
N VAL A 23 1.27 -3.48 -4.67
CA VAL A 23 1.08 -4.46 -3.60
C VAL A 23 2.41 -5.04 -3.10
N ALA A 24 3.44 -5.06 -3.95
CA ALA A 24 4.78 -5.49 -3.58
C ALA A 24 5.47 -4.59 -2.55
N LEU A 25 4.89 -3.42 -2.22
CA LEU A 25 5.34 -2.66 -1.05
C LEU A 25 5.04 -3.36 0.26
N GLU A 26 4.01 -4.22 0.33
CA GLU A 26 3.73 -5.01 1.53
C GLU A 26 4.86 -6.01 1.80
N LEU A 27 5.40 -6.64 0.74
CA LEU A 27 6.58 -7.51 0.85
C LEU A 27 7.80 -6.74 1.38
N ARG A 28 8.03 -5.54 0.86
CA ARG A 28 9.16 -4.69 1.28
C ARG A 28 8.98 -4.17 2.71
N HIS A 29 7.76 -3.82 3.09
CA HIS A 29 7.44 -3.42 4.46
C HIS A 29 7.78 -4.55 5.43
N HIS A 30 7.34 -5.77 5.10
CA HIS A 30 7.63 -6.95 5.89
C HIS A 30 9.12 -7.28 5.97
N ALA A 31 9.80 -7.30 4.83
CA ALA A 31 11.24 -7.49 4.78
C ALA A 31 12.00 -6.46 5.65
N MET A 32 11.56 -5.20 5.63
CA MET A 32 12.14 -4.15 6.45
C MET A 32 11.89 -4.38 7.94
N LEU A 33 10.68 -4.77 8.35
CA LEU A 33 10.39 -5.09 9.76
C LEU A 33 11.25 -6.26 10.25
N LEU A 34 11.36 -7.34 9.47
CA LEU A 34 12.24 -8.47 9.80
C LEU A 34 13.71 -8.04 9.93
N HIS A 35 14.17 -7.17 9.03
CA HIS A 35 15.51 -6.60 9.10
C HIS A 35 15.72 -5.80 10.39
N LEU A 36 14.74 -4.95 10.77
CA LEU A 36 14.79 -4.17 12.00
C LEU A 36 14.77 -5.07 13.24
N LYS A 37 13.93 -6.12 13.27
CA LYS A 37 13.92 -7.12 14.34
C LYS A 37 15.26 -7.81 14.50
N SER A 38 15.88 -8.19 13.38
CA SER A 38 17.19 -8.86 13.38
C SER A 38 18.32 -7.95 13.86
N LYS A 39 18.31 -6.66 13.47
CA LYS A 39 19.39 -5.71 13.80
C LYS A 39 19.22 -5.00 15.14
N PHE A 40 17.98 -4.72 15.52
CA PHE A 40 17.61 -3.86 16.65
C PHE A 40 16.53 -4.54 17.50
N GLY A 41 16.74 -5.81 17.84
CA GLY A 41 15.75 -6.64 18.53
C GLY A 41 15.22 -6.02 19.82
N GLU A 42 16.05 -5.30 20.57
CA GLU A 42 15.65 -4.58 21.80
C GLU A 42 14.53 -3.56 21.57
N LEU A 43 14.43 -3.00 20.37
CA LEU A 43 13.43 -1.99 20.01
C LEU A 43 12.27 -2.57 19.19
N TYR A 44 12.51 -3.62 18.42
CA TYR A 44 11.58 -4.08 17.39
C TYR A 44 11.01 -5.48 17.62
N SER A 45 11.44 -6.26 18.62
CA SER A 45 10.98 -7.66 18.79
C SER A 45 9.45 -7.78 18.82
N GLU A 46 8.80 -6.91 19.59
CA GLU A 46 7.34 -6.87 19.78
C GLU A 46 6.61 -6.01 18.74
N VAL A 47 7.34 -5.35 17.83
CA VAL A 47 6.74 -4.49 16.81
C VAL A 47 6.10 -5.35 15.72
N SER A 48 4.89 -4.98 15.33
CA SER A 48 4.13 -5.59 14.24
C SER A 48 3.99 -4.63 13.06
N GLU A 49 3.56 -5.15 11.90
CA GLU A 49 3.24 -4.34 10.71
C GLU A 49 2.25 -3.20 11.01
N SER A 50 1.30 -3.42 11.93
CA SER A 50 0.28 -2.41 12.28
C SER A 50 0.81 -1.26 13.14
N ASP A 51 1.96 -1.44 13.78
CA ASP A 51 2.60 -0.40 14.59
C ASP A 51 3.41 0.57 13.72
N LEU A 52 3.67 0.19 12.48
CA LEU A 52 4.43 0.97 11.51
C LEU A 52 3.49 1.75 10.59
N LEU A 53 3.87 3.01 10.30
CA LEU A 53 3.17 3.79 9.30
C LEU A 53 3.38 3.18 7.91
N SER A 54 2.30 2.99 7.17
CA SER A 54 2.38 2.55 5.79
C SER A 54 2.98 3.65 4.90
N VAL A 55 3.60 3.25 3.79
CA VAL A 55 4.10 4.17 2.75
C VAL A 55 3.01 5.16 2.30
N LYS A 56 1.74 4.71 2.27
CA LYS A 56 0.59 5.55 1.91
C LYS A 56 0.32 6.65 2.93
N GLU A 57 0.44 6.35 4.22
CA GLU A 57 0.26 7.35 5.29
C GLU A 57 1.40 8.34 5.30
N VAL A 58 2.63 7.86 5.23
CA VAL A 58 3.83 8.71 5.15
C VAL A 58 3.72 9.65 3.94
N TRP A 59 3.39 9.12 2.76
CA TRP A 59 3.24 9.93 1.55
C TRP A 59 2.15 10.99 1.71
N LYS A 60 0.99 10.64 2.27
CA LYS A 60 -0.12 11.59 2.50
C LYS A 60 0.30 12.70 3.46
N ASN A 61 1.03 12.37 4.52
CA ASN A 61 1.50 13.35 5.50
C ASN A 61 2.52 14.32 4.88
N LEU A 62 3.45 13.79 4.08
CA LEU A 62 4.47 14.61 3.39
C LEU A 62 3.88 15.52 2.32
N VAL A 63 2.92 15.02 1.52
CA VAL A 63 2.39 15.73 0.36
C VAL A 63 1.13 16.54 0.67
N GLY A 64 0.36 16.15 1.69
CA GLY A 64 -0.89 16.80 2.10
C GLY A 64 -0.72 18.28 2.39
N SER A 65 0.18 18.62 3.32
CA SER A 65 0.36 20.02 3.73
C SER A 65 0.84 20.93 2.56
N PRO A 66 1.87 20.57 1.78
CA PRO A 66 2.27 21.35 0.61
C PRO A 66 1.16 21.49 -0.44
N PHE A 67 0.38 20.43 -0.68
CA PHE A 67 -0.71 20.45 -1.65
C PHE A 67 -1.86 21.37 -1.18
N SER A 68 -2.26 21.26 0.09
CA SER A 68 -3.26 22.15 0.71
C SER A 68 -2.86 23.61 0.58
N LYS A 69 -1.60 23.96 0.87
CA LYS A 69 -1.08 25.32 0.71
C LYS A 69 -1.11 25.79 -0.74
N HIS A 70 -0.72 24.93 -1.69
CA HIS A 70 -0.65 25.30 -3.10
C HIS A 70 -2.03 25.63 -3.70
N PHE A 71 -3.06 24.87 -3.32
CA PHE A 71 -4.41 25.05 -3.84
C PHE A 71 -5.33 25.86 -2.92
N SER A 72 -4.83 26.33 -1.77
CA SER A 72 -5.63 26.98 -0.73
C SER A 72 -6.88 26.16 -0.37
N ALA A 73 -6.70 24.84 -0.24
CA ALA A 73 -7.77 23.87 -0.02
C ALA A 73 -7.45 22.94 1.16
N THR A 74 -8.49 22.47 1.85
CA THR A 74 -8.36 21.64 3.05
C THR A 74 -8.22 20.17 2.69
N PHE A 75 -7.30 19.46 3.34
CA PHE A 75 -7.28 18.00 3.25
C PHE A 75 -8.42 17.42 4.09
N ASP A 76 -9.39 16.79 3.44
CA ASP A 76 -10.57 16.22 4.07
C ASP A 76 -10.88 14.85 3.45
N THR A 77 -10.85 13.79 4.25
CA THR A 77 -11.15 12.43 3.80
C THR A 77 -12.58 12.24 3.32
N SER A 78 -13.50 13.11 3.73
CA SER A 78 -14.91 13.13 3.32
C SER A 78 -15.18 13.95 2.05
N SER A 79 -14.18 14.70 1.55
CA SER A 79 -14.30 15.54 0.36
C SER A 79 -14.87 14.78 -0.85
N SER A 80 -15.73 15.48 -1.61
CA SER A 80 -16.22 15.02 -2.91
C SER A 80 -15.17 15.16 -4.01
N PHE A 81 -14.26 16.14 -3.91
CA PHE A 81 -13.15 16.30 -4.84
C PHE A 81 -12.01 15.33 -4.49
N GLN A 82 -11.60 14.55 -5.49
CA GLN A 82 -10.63 13.47 -5.33
C GLN A 82 -9.46 13.64 -6.27
N VAL A 83 -8.25 13.58 -5.71
CA VAL A 83 -7.00 13.51 -6.47
C VAL A 83 -6.50 12.07 -6.43
N SER A 84 -6.70 11.37 -7.54
CA SER A 84 -6.25 9.98 -7.71
C SER A 84 -4.82 9.93 -8.23
N ILE A 85 -3.97 9.14 -7.57
CA ILE A 85 -2.57 8.97 -7.91
C ILE A 85 -2.30 7.48 -7.93
N THR A 86 -1.77 7.00 -9.05
CA THR A 86 -1.39 5.60 -9.22
C THR A 86 0.10 5.53 -9.40
N LEU A 87 0.77 4.85 -8.48
CA LEU A 87 2.18 4.49 -8.64
C LEU A 87 2.24 3.19 -9.46
N PRO A 88 2.90 3.22 -10.64
CA PRO A 88 3.04 2.01 -11.44
C PRO A 88 3.92 0.99 -10.71
N SER A 89 3.61 -0.29 -10.90
CA SER A 89 4.42 -1.41 -10.43
C SER A 89 4.76 -2.32 -11.60
N PRO A 90 5.91 -3.01 -11.59
CA PRO A 90 6.02 -4.28 -12.29
C PRO A 90 4.93 -5.25 -11.81
N SER A 91 4.62 -6.24 -12.65
CA SER A 91 3.55 -7.21 -12.41
C SER A 91 3.58 -7.75 -10.98
N ALA A 92 2.49 -7.57 -10.23
CA ALA A 92 2.36 -8.12 -8.87
C ALA A 92 2.61 -9.64 -8.82
N GLU A 93 2.34 -10.34 -9.93
CA GLU A 93 2.63 -11.76 -10.08
C GLU A 93 4.13 -12.07 -9.98
N ALA A 94 5.00 -11.22 -10.54
CA ALA A 94 6.44 -11.46 -10.50
C ALA A 94 7.02 -11.43 -9.08
N GLU A 95 6.42 -10.64 -8.19
CA GLU A 95 6.92 -10.46 -6.82
C GLU A 95 6.14 -11.27 -5.79
N CYS A 96 4.84 -11.50 -6.01
CA CYS A 96 3.95 -12.10 -5.00
C CYS A 96 3.55 -13.55 -5.31
N ALA A 97 3.93 -14.13 -6.46
CA ALA A 97 3.47 -15.46 -6.87
C ALA A 97 3.72 -16.55 -5.82
N PHE A 98 4.87 -16.50 -5.13
CA PHE A 98 5.22 -17.47 -4.09
C PHE A 98 4.19 -17.55 -2.95
N LEU A 99 3.47 -16.45 -2.67
CA LEU A 99 2.41 -16.43 -1.65
C LEU A 99 1.20 -17.29 -2.03
N LEU A 100 0.95 -17.51 -3.32
CA LEU A 100 -0.15 -18.38 -3.76
C LEU A 100 0.09 -19.85 -3.42
N GLU A 101 1.35 -20.26 -3.42
CA GLU A 101 1.78 -21.62 -3.14
C GLU A 101 1.94 -21.84 -1.64
N ALA A 102 2.60 -20.92 -0.94
CA ALA A 102 2.86 -21.02 0.49
C ALA A 102 1.60 -20.78 1.35
N TYR A 103 0.73 -19.84 0.94
CA TYR A 103 -0.45 -19.42 1.72
C TYR A 103 -1.74 -19.37 0.87
N PRO A 104 -2.15 -20.48 0.24
CA PRO A 104 -3.30 -20.50 -0.67
C PRO A 104 -4.63 -20.09 0.00
N GLY A 105 -4.73 -20.28 1.31
CA GLY A 105 -5.91 -19.91 2.12
C GLY A 105 -6.17 -18.40 2.17
N SER A 106 -5.13 -17.58 1.99
CA SER A 106 -5.26 -16.11 1.90
C SER A 106 -5.78 -15.64 0.53
N PHE A 107 -5.84 -16.56 -0.45
CA PHE A 107 -6.29 -16.30 -1.82
C PHE A 107 -7.44 -17.25 -2.26
N PRO A 108 -8.58 -17.28 -1.53
CA PRO A 108 -9.63 -18.28 -1.72
C PRO A 108 -10.28 -18.22 -3.11
N ASN A 109 -10.46 -17.01 -3.66
CA ASN A 109 -11.14 -16.79 -4.94
C ASN A 109 -10.18 -16.57 -6.12
N ARG A 110 -8.91 -17.02 -6.03
CA ARG A 110 -7.89 -16.71 -7.05
C ARG A 110 -8.27 -17.18 -8.46
N LYS A 111 -8.87 -18.38 -8.59
CA LYS A 111 -9.29 -18.93 -9.89
C LYS A 111 -10.40 -18.09 -10.53
N GLN A 112 -11.41 -17.73 -9.75
CA GLN A 112 -12.52 -16.86 -10.18
C GLN A 112 -12.05 -15.45 -10.51
N ARG A 113 -11.14 -14.88 -9.70
CA ARG A 113 -10.56 -13.55 -9.97
C ARG A 113 -9.78 -13.55 -11.28
N LYS A 114 -8.93 -14.55 -11.50
CA LYS A 114 -8.17 -14.70 -12.75
C LYS A 114 -9.11 -14.85 -13.95
N SER A 115 -10.17 -15.65 -13.86
CA SER A 115 -11.15 -15.79 -14.95
C SER A 115 -11.94 -14.52 -15.24
N GLN A 116 -12.13 -13.65 -14.24
CA GLN A 116 -12.78 -12.35 -14.38
C GLN A 116 -11.81 -11.21 -14.72
N CYS A 117 -10.55 -11.51 -15.05
CA CYS A 117 -9.49 -10.52 -15.25
C CYS A 117 -9.33 -9.53 -14.07
N ARG A 118 -9.63 -9.99 -12.85
CA ARG A 118 -9.51 -9.22 -11.61
C ARG A 118 -8.17 -9.51 -10.95
N GLU A 119 -7.66 -8.49 -10.27
CA GLU A 119 -6.44 -8.60 -9.47
C GLU A 119 -6.57 -9.70 -8.39
N VAL A 120 -5.63 -10.64 -8.43
CA VAL A 120 -5.52 -11.74 -7.45
C VAL A 120 -4.79 -11.24 -6.20
N PHE A 121 -3.69 -10.53 -6.39
CA PHE A 121 -2.84 -9.97 -5.33
C PHE A 121 -3.39 -8.66 -4.80
N THR A 122 -4.55 -8.73 -4.14
CA THR A 122 -5.05 -7.56 -3.41
C THR A 122 -4.16 -7.30 -2.19
N ARG A 123 -4.04 -6.03 -1.79
CA ARG A 123 -3.32 -5.64 -0.56
C ARG A 123 -3.71 -6.48 0.64
N HIS A 124 -5.02 -6.64 0.87
CA HIS A 124 -5.53 -7.43 1.99
C HIS A 124 -5.07 -8.89 1.96
N ALA A 125 -5.14 -9.55 0.80
CA ALA A 125 -4.73 -10.95 0.65
C ALA A 125 -3.22 -11.13 0.89
N VAL A 126 -2.39 -10.20 0.39
CA VAL A 126 -0.95 -10.22 0.62
C VAL A 126 -0.60 -9.96 2.08
N SER A 127 -1.18 -8.94 2.72
CA SER A 127 -0.94 -8.67 4.15
C SER A 127 -1.42 -9.82 5.05
N ASP A 128 -2.53 -10.50 4.70
CA ASP A 128 -2.99 -11.69 5.44
C ASP A 128 -2.02 -12.87 5.28
N ALA A 129 -1.51 -13.11 4.06
CA ALA A 129 -0.51 -14.15 3.83
C ALA A 129 0.78 -13.89 4.62
N LEU A 130 1.30 -12.65 4.59
CA LEU A 130 2.51 -12.27 5.34
C LEU A 130 2.31 -12.39 6.85
N ARG A 131 1.15 -12.01 7.40
CA ARG A 131 0.87 -12.16 8.83
C ARG A 131 0.89 -13.61 9.31
N ARG A 132 0.50 -14.55 8.44
CA ARG A 132 0.48 -15.99 8.76
C ARG A 132 1.82 -16.67 8.53
N MET A 133 2.74 -15.98 7.85
CA MET A 133 4.02 -16.55 7.46
C MET A 133 5.02 -16.46 8.61
N PRO A 134 5.65 -17.57 9.03
CA PRO A 134 6.79 -17.51 9.92
C PRO A 134 7.95 -16.74 9.28
N ASP A 135 8.62 -15.88 10.06
CA ASP A 135 9.73 -15.03 9.58
C ASP A 135 10.80 -15.83 8.79
N GLY A 136 11.14 -17.03 9.25
CA GLY A 136 12.12 -17.91 8.60
C GLY A 136 11.69 -18.49 7.25
N ASP A 137 10.38 -18.51 6.94
CA ASP A 137 9.88 -18.91 5.63
C ASP A 137 9.93 -17.76 4.62
N PHE A 138 9.80 -16.51 5.08
CA PHE A 138 9.89 -15.34 4.22
C PHE A 138 11.32 -15.08 3.70
N THR A 139 12.34 -15.41 4.50
CA THR A 139 13.75 -15.15 4.18
C THR A 139 14.44 -16.24 3.37
N LYS A 140 13.73 -17.31 2.99
CA LYS A 140 14.25 -18.39 2.13
C LYS A 140 14.23 -17.99 0.66
#